data_AF-V7B3J5-F1
#
_entry.id   AF-V7B3J5-F1
#
_cell.length_a   1.000
_cell.length_b   1.000
_cell.length_c   1.000
_cell.angle_alpha   90.00
_cell.angle_beta   90.00
_cell.angle_gamma   90.00
#
_symmetry.space_group_name_H-M   'P 1'
#
loop_
_entity.id
_entity.type
_entity.pdbx_description
1 polymer ?
#
loop_
_entity_poly.entity_id
_entity_poly.type
_entity_poly.pdbx_seq_one_letter_code
_entity_poly.pdbx_strand_id
1 'polypeptide(L)'
;MSDEVPLILMVEKKTHSVICAGANKEFLDVLYSFLTMPLGTIARLVQQDSLRGPVQVGSLNTLYESVVNLNKEYLCSDTCKEMLVRPRNSAEHHCRSLKLNIDDTDPTSYFICPNFHECGINMLSTFKNQRCECGNIMDHILPFQSQEAYQGFLRDGTTFIITDNLHLVPNIMYEDIQSLRSFFDSFLKRNEGDGVLSLEIIDMNVNKRQILDLLKCSLLSKTALSHFFFVNKPILEGLSYPVSFVGYPCTLQIKVKIVVRKSNRKILYAEGAEDFAEFLSGILTLPLGGVVRLLRAYSSIGCVDNLYNSIDGLIEEKFFVSKEDKCRLLYPNVAQHFQSNICKQMFPICEHTSTFYCDENHKMKLVDPKSSSEGFFKVHANLPAMFIVTDDLVVAPASLMSGYALVKRLKISLRDVIEKNVTIGIKEGFGILKASLTSRSALTNGLWHLLANFNEENGFVIPVWCKLNM
;
A
#
# COMPACT_ATOMS: atom_id res chain seq x y z
N MET A 1 2.16 -30.96 3.78
CA MET A 1 3.08 -30.15 4.61
C MET A 1 2.24 -29.37 5.61
N SER A 2 2.75 -29.07 6.81
CA SER A 2 1.98 -28.31 7.80
C SER A 2 1.70 -26.89 7.30
N ASP A 3 0.44 -26.46 7.33
CA ASP A 3 -0.03 -25.10 6.99
C ASP A 3 0.21 -24.10 8.14
N GLU A 4 1.24 -24.34 8.94
CA GLU A 4 1.57 -23.53 10.10
C GLU A 4 3.08 -23.33 10.24
N VAL A 5 3.45 -22.17 10.80
CA VAL A 5 4.83 -21.75 11.03
C VAL A 5 5.05 -21.54 12.53
N PRO A 6 6.12 -22.11 13.12
CA PRO A 6 6.37 -21.96 14.55
C PRO A 6 6.80 -20.54 14.92
N LEU A 7 6.38 -20.10 16.09
CA LEU A 7 6.75 -18.83 16.71
C LEU A 7 6.84 -19.01 18.22
N ILE A 8 7.94 -18.58 18.82
CA ILE A 8 8.16 -18.67 20.27
C ILE A 8 7.97 -17.29 20.85
N LEU A 9 7.11 -17.12 21.85
CA LEU A 9 6.86 -15.83 22.49
C LEU A 9 7.43 -15.81 23.89
N MET A 10 7.95 -14.65 24.27
CA MET A 10 8.24 -14.30 25.65
C MET A 10 7.26 -13.22 26.08
N VAL A 11 6.44 -13.49 27.10
CA VAL A 11 5.33 -12.63 27.52
C VAL A 11 5.43 -12.27 28.99
N GLU A 12 4.97 -11.06 29.33
CA GLU A 12 4.80 -10.63 30.71
C GLU A 12 3.38 -10.96 31.21
N LYS A 13 3.29 -11.89 32.18
CA LYS A 13 2.03 -12.41 32.71
C LYS A 13 1.13 -11.33 33.29
N LYS A 14 1.72 -10.33 33.97
CA LYS A 14 0.96 -9.31 34.69
C LYS A 14 0.26 -8.35 33.74
N THR A 15 0.95 -7.94 32.68
CA THR A 15 0.47 -6.91 31.75
C THR A 15 -0.18 -7.50 30.50
N HIS A 16 -0.10 -8.82 30.29
CA HIS A 16 -0.50 -9.47 29.04
C HIS A 16 0.12 -8.77 27.83
N SER A 17 1.43 -8.55 27.90
CA SER A 17 2.21 -7.95 26.82
C SER A 17 3.25 -8.93 26.31
N VAL A 18 3.49 -8.92 25.00
CA VAL A 18 4.63 -9.61 24.40
C VAL A 18 5.86 -8.74 24.60
N ILE A 19 6.92 -9.36 25.12
CA ILE A 19 8.24 -8.74 25.23
C ILE A 19 8.96 -8.90 23.89
N CYS A 20 9.07 -10.14 23.43
CA CYS A 20 9.63 -10.47 22.13
C CYS A 20 9.15 -11.83 21.64
N ALA A 21 9.41 -12.11 20.37
CA ALA A 21 9.18 -13.38 19.73
C ALA A 21 10.47 -13.89 19.06
N GLY A 22 10.80 -15.17 19.26
CA GLY A 22 11.80 -15.88 18.47
C GLY A 22 11.17 -16.41 17.19
N ALA A 23 11.71 -16.02 16.04
CA ALA A 23 11.19 -16.38 14.72
C ALA A 23 12.28 -16.99 13.84
N ASN A 24 11.89 -17.99 13.05
CA ASN A 24 12.73 -18.61 12.04
C ASN A 24 12.52 -17.96 10.65
N LYS A 25 13.33 -18.37 9.68
CA LYS A 25 13.21 -17.97 8.27
C LYS A 25 11.78 -18.02 7.73
N GLU A 26 11.06 -19.12 7.94
CA GLU A 26 9.71 -19.30 7.38
C GLU A 26 8.74 -18.20 7.85
N PHE A 27 8.83 -17.79 9.12
CA PHE A 27 8.02 -16.69 9.66
C PHE A 27 8.50 -15.34 9.16
N LEU A 28 9.82 -15.14 9.14
CA LEU A 28 10.44 -13.88 8.74
C LEU A 28 10.18 -13.55 7.27
N ASP A 29 10.29 -14.53 6.36
CA ASP A 29 9.99 -14.32 4.95
C ASP A 29 8.51 -13.89 4.75
N VAL A 30 7.59 -14.46 5.53
CA VAL A 30 6.17 -14.06 5.54
C VAL A 30 6.01 -12.63 6.06
N LEU A 31 6.67 -12.28 7.17
CA LEU A 31 6.63 -10.92 7.71
C LEU A 31 7.22 -9.90 6.72
N TYR A 32 8.32 -10.23 6.07
CA TYR A 32 9.01 -9.37 5.10
C TYR A 32 8.17 -9.16 3.85
N SER A 33 7.39 -10.17 3.44
CA SER A 33 6.47 -10.06 2.31
C SER A 33 5.44 -8.94 2.46
N PHE A 34 5.16 -8.48 3.68
CA PHE A 34 4.25 -7.35 3.90
C PHE A 34 4.71 -6.09 3.18
N LEU A 35 6.02 -5.86 3.09
CA LEU A 35 6.60 -4.70 2.42
C LEU A 35 6.49 -4.76 0.89
N THR A 36 6.30 -5.94 0.31
CA THR A 36 6.21 -6.09 -1.15
C THR A 36 4.78 -5.94 -1.67
N MET A 37 3.78 -6.08 -0.80
CA MET A 37 2.38 -6.03 -1.21
C MET A 37 1.95 -4.64 -1.67
N PRO A 38 1.26 -4.54 -2.82
CA PRO A 38 0.58 -3.31 -3.21
C PRO A 38 -0.48 -2.89 -2.19
N LEU A 39 -0.69 -1.59 -2.02
CA LEU A 39 -1.67 -1.05 -1.09
C LEU A 39 -3.12 -1.50 -1.39
N GLY A 40 -3.48 -1.72 -2.66
CA GLY A 40 -4.78 -2.27 -3.04
C GLY A 40 -4.97 -3.72 -2.59
N THR A 41 -3.91 -4.53 -2.62
CA THR A 41 -3.91 -5.88 -2.04
C THR A 41 -4.12 -5.81 -0.53
N ILE A 42 -3.39 -4.93 0.16
CA ILE A 42 -3.56 -4.72 1.61
C ILE A 42 -4.98 -4.25 1.95
N ALA A 43 -5.51 -3.27 1.21
CA ALA A 43 -6.86 -2.73 1.42
C ALA A 43 -7.94 -3.82 1.36
N ARG A 44 -7.77 -4.78 0.45
CA ARG A 44 -8.67 -5.93 0.31
C ARG A 44 -8.45 -6.97 1.41
N LEU A 45 -7.19 -7.33 1.70
CA LEU A 45 -6.85 -8.33 2.72
C LEU A 45 -7.35 -7.93 4.11
N VAL A 46 -7.15 -6.68 4.52
CA VAL A 46 -7.56 -6.22 5.86
C VAL A 46 -9.09 -6.19 6.06
N GLN A 47 -9.86 -6.24 4.98
CA GLN A 47 -11.33 -6.37 4.99
C GLN A 47 -11.81 -7.84 5.00
N GLN A 48 -10.92 -8.81 4.81
CA GLN A 48 -11.31 -10.22 4.90
C GLN A 48 -11.59 -10.63 6.35
N ASP A 49 -12.50 -11.57 6.49
CA ASP A 49 -12.79 -12.21 7.77
C ASP A 49 -11.57 -13.00 8.26
N SER A 50 -11.23 -12.75 9.51
CA SER A 50 -10.18 -13.42 10.28
C SER A 50 -10.66 -13.52 11.73
N LEU A 51 -9.79 -13.89 12.68
CA LEU A 51 -10.20 -13.95 14.08
C LEU A 51 -10.62 -12.57 14.63
N ARG A 52 -10.17 -11.48 13.99
CA ARG A 52 -10.43 -10.09 14.41
C ARG A 52 -11.48 -9.37 13.56
N GLY A 53 -12.02 -10.04 12.54
CA GLY A 53 -12.92 -9.43 11.57
C GLY A 53 -12.25 -8.32 10.73
N PRO A 54 -13.02 -7.61 9.88
CA PRO A 54 -12.50 -6.56 9.03
C PRO A 54 -12.02 -5.34 9.82
N VAL A 55 -10.95 -4.70 9.34
CA VAL A 55 -10.40 -3.45 9.93
C VAL A 55 -10.19 -2.39 8.85
N GLN A 56 -10.27 -1.12 9.26
CA GLN A 56 -10.05 0.02 8.37
C GLN A 56 -8.68 0.66 8.62
N VAL A 57 -7.86 0.72 7.57
CA VAL A 57 -6.55 1.38 7.49
C VAL A 57 -6.75 2.76 6.87
N GLY A 58 -6.83 3.79 7.72
CA GLY A 58 -7.04 5.17 7.28
C GLY A 58 -8.22 5.34 6.29
N SER A 59 -7.95 5.99 5.17
CA SER A 59 -8.84 6.19 4.02
C SER A 59 -8.50 5.26 2.85
N LEU A 60 -7.56 4.33 3.02
CA LEU A 60 -7.14 3.40 1.98
C LEU A 60 -8.29 2.47 1.56
N ASN A 61 -9.05 1.95 2.54
CA ASN A 61 -10.16 1.05 2.25
C ASN A 61 -11.30 1.75 1.51
N THR A 62 -11.64 2.98 1.89
CA THR A 62 -12.69 3.77 1.23
C THR A 62 -12.29 4.19 -0.19
N LEU A 63 -11.01 4.51 -0.41
CA LEU A 63 -10.44 4.66 -1.76
C LEU A 63 -10.59 3.37 -2.57
N TYR A 64 -10.15 2.24 -2.04
CA TYR A 64 -10.24 0.94 -2.69
C TYR A 64 -11.69 0.58 -3.07
N GLU A 65 -12.62 0.68 -2.12
CA GLU A 65 -14.06 0.42 -2.33
C GLU A 65 -14.64 1.34 -3.41
N SER A 66 -14.22 2.61 -3.46
CA SER A 66 -14.69 3.53 -4.48
C SER A 66 -14.25 3.12 -5.89
N VAL A 67 -13.02 2.63 -6.04
CA VAL A 67 -12.48 2.12 -7.31
C VAL A 67 -13.16 0.80 -7.71
N VAL A 68 -13.45 -0.08 -6.75
CA VAL A 68 -14.25 -1.30 -6.99
C VAL A 68 -15.64 -0.94 -7.53
N ASN A 69 -16.27 0.09 -6.97
CA ASN A 69 -17.62 0.52 -7.36
C ASN A 69 -17.66 1.45 -8.59
N LEU A 70 -16.51 1.95 -9.05
CA LEU A 70 -16.44 2.87 -10.17
C LEU A 70 -16.91 2.20 -11.47
N ASN A 71 -17.75 2.90 -12.25
CA ASN A 71 -18.21 2.39 -13.53
C ASN A 71 -17.03 2.28 -14.52
N LYS A 72 -16.97 1.17 -15.26
CA LYS A 72 -15.94 0.88 -16.26
C LYS A 72 -15.92 1.91 -17.39
N GLU A 73 -17.03 2.62 -17.62
CA GLU A 73 -17.10 3.66 -18.66
C GLU A 73 -16.06 4.78 -18.49
N TYR A 74 -15.63 5.06 -17.26
CA TYR A 74 -14.62 6.08 -16.94
C TYR A 74 -13.17 5.60 -17.10
N LEU A 75 -12.97 4.29 -17.28
CA LEU A 75 -11.65 3.66 -17.38
C LEU A 75 -11.33 3.30 -18.84
N CYS A 76 -10.04 3.32 -19.20
CA CYS A 76 -9.59 3.07 -20.58
C CYS A 76 -9.96 1.67 -21.07
N SER A 77 -9.93 0.68 -20.17
CA SER A 77 -10.32 -0.70 -20.47
C SER A 77 -10.85 -1.40 -19.22
N ASP A 78 -11.54 -2.53 -19.44
CA ASP A 78 -11.91 -3.46 -18.36
C ASP A 78 -10.67 -3.93 -17.58
N THR A 79 -9.54 -4.07 -18.28
CA THR A 79 -8.25 -4.46 -17.71
C THR A 79 -7.72 -3.40 -16.75
N CYS A 80 -7.88 -2.10 -17.04
CA CYS A 80 -7.48 -1.04 -16.11
C CYS A 80 -8.20 -1.16 -14.75
N LYS A 81 -9.49 -1.57 -14.75
CA LYS A 81 -10.21 -1.81 -13.50
C LYS A 81 -9.62 -2.98 -12.72
N GLU A 82 -9.34 -4.08 -13.42
CA GLU A 82 -8.69 -5.25 -12.81
C GLU A 82 -7.33 -4.88 -12.21
N MET A 83 -6.53 -4.07 -12.91
CA MET A 83 -5.21 -3.65 -12.45
C MET A 83 -5.26 -2.85 -11.14
N LEU A 84 -6.25 -1.97 -10.98
CA LEU A 84 -6.40 -1.16 -9.77
C LEU A 84 -7.01 -1.94 -8.59
N VAL A 85 -7.93 -2.86 -8.88
CA VAL A 85 -8.65 -3.65 -7.87
C VAL A 85 -7.84 -4.87 -7.40
N ARG A 86 -7.01 -5.43 -8.28
CA ARG A 86 -6.08 -6.55 -8.03
C ARG A 86 -4.70 -6.23 -8.59
N PRO A 87 -3.99 -5.24 -8.00
CA PRO A 87 -2.63 -4.91 -8.39
C PRO A 87 -1.69 -6.10 -8.21
N ARG A 88 -0.74 -6.25 -9.13
CA ARG A 88 0.24 -7.34 -9.10
C ARG A 88 1.40 -6.99 -8.17
N ASN A 89 1.88 -7.97 -7.42
CA ASN A 89 3.10 -7.86 -6.61
C ASN A 89 4.33 -8.12 -7.49
N SER A 90 5.28 -7.18 -7.59
CA SER A 90 6.51 -7.41 -8.38
C SER A 90 7.40 -8.52 -7.80
N ALA A 91 7.23 -8.84 -6.52
CA ALA A 91 7.92 -9.91 -5.81
C ALA A 91 7.15 -11.24 -5.83
N GLU A 92 6.08 -11.37 -6.64
CA GLU A 92 5.20 -12.54 -6.67
C GLU A 92 5.96 -13.86 -6.72
N HIS A 93 6.94 -14.00 -7.62
CA HIS A 93 7.72 -15.24 -7.75
C HIS A 93 8.44 -15.66 -6.47
N HIS A 94 8.91 -14.70 -5.67
CA HIS A 94 9.56 -14.95 -4.38
C HIS A 94 8.49 -15.26 -3.31
N CYS A 95 7.35 -14.57 -3.36
CA CYS A 95 6.27 -14.76 -2.40
C CYS A 95 5.52 -16.10 -2.60
N ARG A 96 5.58 -16.70 -3.80
CA ARG A 96 4.98 -18.01 -4.08
C ARG A 96 5.61 -19.16 -3.28
N SER A 97 6.88 -19.03 -2.86
CA SER A 97 7.52 -20.05 -2.03
C SER A 97 7.33 -19.85 -0.53
N LEU A 98 6.62 -18.78 -0.12
CA LEU A 98 6.27 -18.57 1.28
C LEU A 98 5.35 -19.67 1.76
N LYS A 99 5.70 -20.23 2.93
CA LYS A 99 4.88 -21.24 3.59
C LYS A 99 3.48 -20.73 3.93
N LEU A 100 3.34 -19.45 4.28
CA LEU A 100 2.06 -18.78 4.53
C LEU A 100 1.90 -17.54 3.67
N ASN A 101 1.74 -17.71 2.35
CA ASN A 101 1.44 -16.59 1.48
C ASN A 101 -0.01 -16.09 1.71
N ILE A 102 -0.16 -14.86 2.21
CA ILE A 102 -1.46 -14.20 2.39
C ILE A 102 -1.93 -13.41 1.16
N ASP A 103 -1.06 -13.15 0.19
CA ASP A 103 -1.49 -12.61 -1.10
C ASP A 103 -2.35 -13.65 -1.82
N ASP A 104 -3.59 -13.29 -2.06
CA ASP A 104 -4.65 -14.07 -2.69
C ASP A 104 -4.94 -13.58 -4.12
N THR A 105 -4.01 -12.84 -4.70
CA THR A 105 -4.00 -12.56 -6.14
C THR A 105 -3.66 -13.84 -6.90
N ASP A 106 -4.44 -14.17 -7.93
CA ASP A 106 -4.21 -15.35 -8.75
C ASP A 106 -2.82 -15.31 -9.40
N PRO A 107 -2.11 -16.44 -9.53
CA PRO A 107 -0.79 -16.45 -10.17
C PRO A 107 -0.80 -15.78 -11.55
N THR A 108 0.16 -14.88 -11.80
CA THR A 108 0.31 -14.22 -13.10
C THR A 108 0.47 -15.27 -14.21
N SER A 109 -0.46 -15.22 -15.16
CA SER A 109 -0.45 -16.03 -16.37
C SER A 109 0.02 -15.18 -17.55
N TYR A 110 0.67 -15.81 -18.51
CA TYR A 110 1.20 -15.15 -19.70
C TYR A 110 0.51 -15.67 -20.94
N PHE A 111 0.13 -14.76 -21.83
CA PHE A 111 -0.64 -15.04 -23.04
C PHE A 111 0.09 -14.51 -24.27
N ILE A 112 0.08 -15.30 -25.33
CA ILE A 112 0.65 -14.97 -26.65
C ILE A 112 -0.43 -15.08 -27.73
N CYS A 113 -0.11 -14.64 -28.93
CA CYS A 113 -0.97 -14.81 -30.10
C CYS A 113 -1.16 -16.32 -30.40
N PRO A 114 -2.38 -16.81 -30.69
CA PRO A 114 -2.60 -18.19 -31.13
C PRO A 114 -1.79 -18.56 -32.38
N ASN A 115 -1.63 -17.61 -33.30
CA ASN A 115 -0.84 -17.77 -34.52
C ASN A 115 0.59 -17.24 -34.32
N PHE A 116 1.17 -17.36 -33.12
CA PHE A 116 2.48 -16.81 -32.77
C PHE A 116 3.56 -17.16 -33.82
N HIS A 117 3.64 -18.44 -34.21
CA HIS A 117 4.60 -18.91 -35.21
C HIS A 117 4.37 -18.35 -36.62
N GLU A 118 3.12 -18.08 -37.01
CA GLU A 118 2.78 -17.58 -38.35
C GLU A 118 2.84 -16.05 -38.43
N CYS A 119 2.42 -15.34 -37.38
CA CYS A 119 2.43 -13.88 -37.36
C CYS A 119 3.82 -13.31 -37.09
N GLY A 120 4.72 -14.08 -36.45
CA GLY A 120 6.10 -13.67 -36.19
C GLY A 120 6.25 -12.49 -35.22
N ILE A 121 5.19 -12.11 -34.50
CA ILE A 121 5.21 -10.95 -33.60
C ILE A 121 5.46 -11.40 -32.16
N ASN A 122 6.57 -10.94 -31.59
CA ASN A 122 7.03 -11.27 -30.24
C ASN A 122 6.33 -10.45 -29.16
N MET A 123 5.01 -10.59 -29.01
CA MET A 123 4.25 -9.94 -27.94
C MET A 123 3.72 -10.92 -26.91
N LEU A 124 3.75 -10.44 -25.68
CA LEU A 124 3.31 -11.13 -24.48
C LEU A 124 2.30 -10.26 -23.75
N SER A 125 1.28 -10.86 -23.16
CA SER A 125 0.37 -10.17 -22.26
C SER A 125 0.21 -10.92 -20.95
N THR A 126 -0.03 -10.19 -19.86
CA THR A 126 -0.52 -10.76 -18.59
C THR A 126 -2.05 -10.85 -18.52
N PHE A 127 -2.75 -10.47 -19.60
CA PHE A 127 -4.21 -10.47 -19.67
C PHE A 127 -4.70 -11.10 -20.99
N LYS A 128 -5.70 -11.98 -20.89
CA LYS A 128 -6.24 -12.78 -22.02
C LYS A 128 -6.90 -11.95 -23.13
N ASN A 129 -7.28 -10.71 -22.85
CA ASN A 129 -8.09 -9.88 -23.75
C ASN A 129 -7.29 -8.86 -24.58
N GLN A 130 -5.95 -8.91 -24.52
CA GLN A 130 -5.11 -7.98 -25.27
C GLN A 130 -4.97 -8.38 -26.73
N ARG A 131 -4.81 -7.40 -27.62
CA ARG A 131 -4.69 -7.64 -29.07
C ARG A 131 -3.24 -7.68 -29.49
N CYS A 132 -2.93 -8.67 -30.32
CA CYS A 132 -1.69 -8.72 -31.06
C CYS A 132 -1.72 -7.70 -32.22
N GLU A 133 -0.56 -7.25 -32.72
CA GLU A 133 -0.43 -6.34 -33.86
C GLU A 133 -0.98 -6.97 -35.15
N CYS A 134 -1.06 -8.29 -35.25
CA CYS A 134 -1.76 -8.99 -36.34
C CYS A 134 -3.30 -8.93 -36.23
N GLY A 135 -3.85 -8.37 -35.14
CA GLY A 135 -5.29 -8.21 -34.89
C GLY A 135 -5.93 -9.30 -34.04
N ASN A 136 -5.29 -10.47 -33.93
CA ASN A 136 -5.77 -11.59 -33.11
C ASN A 136 -5.70 -11.29 -31.61
N ILE A 137 -6.60 -11.90 -30.84
CA ILE A 137 -6.60 -11.81 -29.37
C ILE A 137 -5.50 -12.72 -28.84
N MET A 138 -4.71 -12.24 -27.87
CA MET A 138 -3.69 -13.03 -27.18
C MET A 138 -4.33 -13.81 -26.04
N ASP A 139 -4.80 -15.01 -26.34
CA ASP A 139 -5.45 -15.90 -25.38
C ASP A 139 -4.80 -17.28 -25.25
N HIS A 140 -3.74 -17.54 -26.02
CA HIS A 140 -2.96 -18.77 -25.93
C HIS A 140 -1.98 -18.68 -24.77
N ILE A 141 -2.11 -19.57 -23.78
CA ILE A 141 -1.26 -19.59 -22.59
C ILE A 141 0.17 -19.97 -22.97
N LEU A 142 1.14 -19.20 -22.49
CA LEU A 142 2.54 -19.55 -22.53
C LEU A 142 2.91 -20.26 -21.21
N PRO A 143 3.25 -21.56 -21.24
CA PRO A 143 3.68 -22.28 -20.04
C PRO A 143 5.06 -21.80 -19.62
N PHE A 144 5.10 -20.77 -18.77
CA PHE A 144 6.35 -20.30 -18.19
C PHE A 144 6.82 -21.31 -17.14
N GLN A 145 7.87 -22.07 -17.45
CA GLN A 145 8.58 -22.88 -16.46
C GLN A 145 9.60 -21.97 -15.78
N SER A 146 9.31 -21.52 -14.55
CA SER A 146 10.36 -20.89 -13.74
C SER A 146 11.45 -21.93 -13.51
N GLN A 147 12.66 -21.68 -14.02
CA GLN A 147 13.78 -22.62 -13.96
C GLN A 147 14.33 -22.84 -12.53
N GLU A 148 13.94 -22.03 -11.54
CA GLU A 148 14.46 -22.13 -10.18
C GLU A 148 13.35 -22.04 -9.13
N ALA A 149 13.39 -22.94 -8.15
CA ALA A 149 12.58 -22.87 -6.95
C ALA A 149 13.16 -21.77 -6.04
N TYR A 150 12.53 -20.59 -6.00
CA TYR A 150 12.94 -19.51 -5.12
C TYR A 150 12.86 -19.93 -3.65
N GLN A 151 13.91 -19.65 -2.87
CA GLN A 151 14.05 -20.10 -1.49
C GLN A 151 13.59 -19.06 -0.44
N GLY A 152 12.80 -18.06 -0.83
CA GLY A 152 12.43 -16.94 0.06
C GLY A 152 13.43 -15.78 -0.04
N PHE A 153 13.43 -14.88 0.95
CA PHE A 153 14.33 -13.71 0.96
C PHE A 153 15.61 -13.98 1.77
N LEU A 154 15.48 -14.76 2.84
CA LEU A 154 16.55 -15.03 3.81
C LEU A 154 17.29 -16.35 3.53
N ARG A 155 18.52 -16.47 4.03
CA ARG A 155 19.28 -17.73 4.01
C ARG A 155 18.70 -18.74 4.99
N ASP A 156 18.81 -20.02 4.68
CA ASP A 156 18.43 -21.10 5.59
C ASP A 156 19.18 -21.01 6.93
N GLY A 157 18.51 -21.41 8.01
CA GLY A 157 19.05 -21.31 9.38
C GLY A 157 18.96 -19.91 10.01
N THR A 158 18.52 -18.90 9.26
CA THR A 158 18.33 -17.55 9.79
C THR A 158 17.25 -17.51 10.87
N THR A 159 17.57 -16.91 12.02
CA THR A 159 16.63 -16.68 13.13
C THR A 159 16.78 -15.28 13.69
N PHE A 160 15.68 -14.72 14.19
CA PHE A 160 15.61 -13.35 14.70
C PHE A 160 14.77 -13.29 15.97
N ILE A 161 15.10 -12.32 16.82
CA ILE A 161 14.23 -11.85 17.89
C ILE A 161 13.43 -10.67 17.33
N ILE A 162 12.11 -10.75 17.45
CA ILE A 162 11.15 -9.73 17.01
C ILE A 162 10.57 -9.09 18.26
N THR A 163 10.76 -7.79 18.42
CA THR A 163 10.14 -7.04 19.53
C THR A 163 8.66 -6.79 19.26
N ASP A 164 7.91 -6.38 20.30
CA ASP A 164 6.47 -6.09 20.18
C ASP A 164 6.14 -5.09 19.07
N ASN A 165 7.01 -4.11 18.83
CA ASN A 165 6.85 -3.09 17.82
C ASN A 165 7.44 -3.50 16.45
N LEU A 166 7.64 -4.81 16.21
CA LEU A 166 8.20 -5.43 15.00
C LEU A 166 9.62 -5.01 14.62
N HIS A 167 10.38 -4.41 15.54
CA HIS A 167 11.81 -4.25 15.35
C HIS A 167 12.50 -5.63 15.45
N LEU A 168 13.35 -5.93 14.48
CA LEU A 168 14.07 -7.19 14.35
C LEU A 168 15.50 -7.06 14.87
N VAL A 169 15.93 -8.06 15.63
CA VAL A 169 17.31 -8.19 16.13
C VAL A 169 17.83 -9.56 15.70
N PRO A 170 18.94 -9.64 14.95
CA PRO A 170 19.54 -10.92 14.58
C PRO A 170 19.78 -11.80 15.80
N ASN A 171 19.31 -13.04 15.76
CA ASN A 171 19.49 -13.98 16.85
C ASN A 171 20.84 -14.70 16.72
N ILE A 172 21.92 -13.93 16.86
CA ILE A 172 23.31 -14.42 16.75
C ILE A 172 23.82 -15.01 18.07
N MET A 173 23.05 -15.95 18.64
CA MET A 173 23.26 -16.58 19.96
C MET A 173 24.70 -17.02 20.27
N TYR A 174 25.55 -17.22 19.25
CA TYR A 174 26.91 -17.71 19.39
C TYR A 174 28.02 -16.69 19.09
N GLU A 175 27.69 -15.50 18.57
CA GLU A 175 28.72 -14.54 18.13
C GLU A 175 28.84 -13.29 18.99
N ASP A 176 27.78 -12.85 19.68
CA ASP A 176 27.84 -11.64 20.50
C ASP A 176 26.83 -11.64 21.68
N ILE A 177 27.19 -12.31 22.76
CA ILE A 177 26.45 -12.29 24.04
C ILE A 177 26.33 -10.87 24.60
N GLN A 178 27.27 -9.96 24.28
CA GLN A 178 27.26 -8.59 24.77
C GLN A 178 26.15 -7.76 24.10
N SER A 179 25.88 -7.98 22.82
CA SER A 179 24.73 -7.39 22.11
C SER A 179 23.39 -7.90 22.68
N LEU A 180 23.30 -9.20 22.97
CA LEU A 180 22.12 -9.80 23.59
C LEU A 180 21.87 -9.27 25.00
N ARG A 181 22.94 -9.16 25.79
CA ARG A 181 22.91 -8.61 27.15
C ARG A 181 22.55 -7.13 27.13
N SER A 182 23.11 -6.34 26.21
CA SER A 182 22.77 -4.92 26.09
C SER A 182 21.32 -4.70 25.65
N PHE A 183 20.78 -5.57 24.78
CA PHE A 183 19.37 -5.58 24.42
C PHE A 183 18.50 -5.86 25.65
N PHE A 184 18.77 -6.94 26.40
CA PHE A 184 18.03 -7.27 27.61
C PHE A 184 18.20 -6.22 28.72
N ASP A 185 19.39 -5.67 28.92
CA ASP A 185 19.66 -4.63 29.92
C ASP A 185 18.96 -3.31 29.56
N SER A 186 18.97 -2.91 28.28
CA SER A 186 18.22 -1.73 27.81
C SER A 186 16.72 -1.92 27.98
N PHE A 187 16.23 -3.14 27.72
CA PHE A 187 14.83 -3.51 27.88
C PHE A 187 14.40 -3.53 29.36
N LEU A 188 15.20 -4.16 30.22
CA LEU A 188 14.96 -4.25 31.67
C LEU A 188 14.94 -2.85 32.29
N LYS A 189 15.86 -1.96 31.92
CA LYS A 189 15.90 -0.57 32.41
C LYS A 189 14.68 0.26 32.02
N ARG A 190 14.03 -0.01 30.88
CA ARG A 190 12.80 0.71 30.49
C ARG A 190 11.58 0.29 31.31
N ASN A 191 11.65 -0.86 31.99
CA ASN A 191 10.56 -1.44 32.77
C ASN A 191 10.86 -1.47 34.29
N GLU A 192 11.85 -0.70 34.77
CA GLU A 192 12.16 -0.53 36.20
C GLU A 192 11.08 0.33 36.91
N GLY A 193 9.87 -0.21 36.99
CA GLY A 193 8.85 0.21 37.96
C GLY A 193 8.71 -0.88 39.02
N ASP A 194 9.57 -0.87 40.06
CA ASP A 194 9.53 -1.55 41.38
C ASP A 194 8.97 -3.00 41.49
N GLY A 195 8.80 -3.71 40.37
CA GLY A 195 8.16 -5.02 40.32
C GLY A 195 8.99 -6.00 39.50
N VAL A 196 9.24 -7.19 40.08
CA VAL A 196 9.85 -8.31 39.36
C VAL A 196 8.96 -8.68 38.16
N LEU A 197 9.53 -8.63 36.95
CA LEU A 197 8.88 -9.07 35.71
C LEU A 197 8.50 -10.56 35.86
N SER A 198 7.25 -10.90 35.60
CA SER A 198 6.77 -12.27 35.61
C SER A 198 6.69 -12.78 34.19
N LEU A 199 7.69 -13.57 33.79
CA LEU A 199 7.92 -13.98 32.42
C LEU A 199 7.35 -15.38 32.14
N GLU A 200 6.83 -15.57 30.94
CA GLU A 200 6.38 -16.86 30.41
C GLU A 200 6.86 -17.05 28.98
N ILE A 201 7.20 -18.28 28.64
CA ILE A 201 7.51 -18.67 27.25
C ILE A 201 6.31 -19.44 26.72
N ILE A 202 5.81 -19.03 25.55
CA ILE A 202 4.70 -19.67 24.85
C ILE A 202 5.20 -20.13 23.48
N ASP A 203 5.22 -21.44 23.26
CA ASP A 203 5.46 -22.02 21.96
C ASP A 203 4.13 -22.16 21.22
N MET A 204 4.08 -21.62 19.99
CA MET A 204 2.86 -21.71 19.20
C MET A 204 3.14 -21.84 17.71
N ASN A 205 2.10 -22.25 16.99
CA ASN A 205 2.10 -22.29 15.54
C ASN A 205 1.12 -21.24 15.01
N VAL A 206 1.57 -20.54 13.96
CA VAL A 206 0.81 -19.47 13.30
C VAL A 206 0.35 -19.97 11.95
N ASN A 207 -0.92 -19.78 11.62
CA ASN A 207 -1.51 -20.12 10.33
C ASN A 207 -1.83 -18.87 9.47
N LYS A 208 -2.28 -19.08 8.24
CA LYS A 208 -2.59 -17.99 7.27
C LYS A 208 -3.60 -16.96 7.82
N ARG A 209 -4.63 -17.38 8.57
CA ARG A 209 -5.62 -16.46 9.16
C ARG A 209 -4.99 -15.59 10.25
N GLN A 210 -4.10 -16.16 11.05
CA GLN A 210 -3.36 -15.43 12.07
C GLN A 210 -2.31 -14.48 11.47
N ILE A 211 -1.63 -14.84 10.37
CA ILE A 211 -0.75 -13.91 9.65
C ILE A 211 -1.53 -12.71 9.12
N LEU A 212 -2.76 -12.92 8.64
CA LEU A 212 -3.63 -11.83 8.24
C LEU A 212 -3.96 -10.89 9.42
N ASP A 213 -4.19 -11.46 10.61
CA ASP A 213 -4.38 -10.68 11.84
C ASP A 213 -3.11 -9.91 12.26
N LEU A 214 -1.94 -10.51 12.07
CA LEU A 214 -0.66 -9.84 12.30
C LEU A 214 -0.44 -8.68 11.33
N LEU A 215 -0.81 -8.81 10.05
CA LEU A 215 -0.80 -7.70 9.09
C LEU A 215 -1.71 -6.56 9.56
N LYS A 216 -2.92 -6.88 10.04
CA LYS A 216 -3.84 -5.86 10.57
C LYS A 216 -3.23 -5.12 11.76
N CYS A 217 -2.60 -5.86 12.68
CA CYS A 217 -1.95 -5.27 13.85
C CYS A 217 -0.69 -4.46 13.49
N SER A 218 0.11 -4.91 12.51
CA SER A 218 1.31 -4.19 12.07
C SER A 218 0.99 -2.82 11.47
N LEU A 219 -0.17 -2.67 10.83
CA LEU A 219 -0.61 -1.42 10.21
C LEU A 219 -1.28 -0.46 11.20
N LEU A 220 -1.84 -0.95 12.30
CA LEU A 220 -2.73 -0.19 13.18
C LEU A 220 -2.19 0.04 14.59
N SER A 221 -1.21 -0.74 15.02
CA SER A 221 -0.70 -0.73 16.39
C SER A 221 0.78 -0.40 16.45
N LYS A 222 1.23 0.21 17.56
CA LYS A 222 2.65 0.37 17.92
C LYS A 222 3.19 -0.80 18.74
N THR A 223 2.31 -1.68 19.21
CA THR A 223 2.58 -2.91 19.97
C THR A 223 1.88 -4.06 19.26
N ALA A 224 2.36 -4.34 18.05
CA ALA A 224 1.67 -5.20 17.09
C ALA A 224 1.56 -6.64 17.59
N LEU A 225 2.59 -7.19 18.25
CA LEU A 225 2.54 -8.56 18.77
C LEU A 225 1.57 -8.66 19.94
N SER A 226 1.69 -7.79 20.96
CA SER A 226 0.77 -7.74 22.09
C SER A 226 -0.68 -7.59 21.63
N HIS A 227 -0.94 -6.71 20.67
CA HIS A 227 -2.27 -6.59 20.09
C HIS A 227 -2.70 -7.84 19.36
N PHE A 228 -1.82 -8.46 18.55
CA PHE A 228 -2.07 -9.69 17.82
C PHE A 228 -2.38 -10.88 18.74
N PHE A 229 -1.77 -10.97 19.92
CA PHE A 229 -2.00 -12.07 20.85
C PHE A 229 -3.10 -11.85 21.88
N PHE A 230 -3.23 -10.63 22.42
CA PHE A 230 -4.03 -10.42 23.64
C PHE A 230 -5.24 -9.49 23.46
N VAL A 231 -5.27 -8.63 22.45
CA VAL A 231 -6.32 -7.60 22.33
C VAL A 231 -7.30 -7.97 21.23
N ASN A 232 -8.62 -7.98 21.48
CA ASN A 232 -9.60 -8.41 20.46
C ASN A 232 -9.86 -7.38 19.33
N LYS A 233 -9.55 -6.10 19.52
CA LYS A 233 -9.62 -5.06 18.47
C LYS A 233 -8.48 -4.03 18.64
N PRO A 234 -7.70 -3.73 17.58
CA PRO A 234 -6.61 -2.75 17.66
C PRO A 234 -7.16 -1.34 17.90
N ILE A 235 -6.57 -0.63 18.86
CA ILE A 235 -6.88 0.78 19.15
C ILE A 235 -6.12 1.65 18.15
N LEU A 236 -6.85 2.51 17.42
CA LEU A 236 -6.26 3.51 16.53
C LEU A 236 -5.58 4.60 17.35
N GLU A 237 -4.25 4.57 17.45
CA GLU A 237 -3.49 5.73 17.93
C GLU A 237 -3.16 6.67 16.76
N GLY A 238 -4.07 7.61 16.49
CA GLY A 238 -3.84 8.66 15.51
C GLY A 238 -2.87 9.72 16.05
N LEU A 239 -1.62 9.69 15.63
CA LEU A 239 -0.71 10.84 15.75
C LEU A 239 -0.25 11.27 14.35
N SER A 240 -0.70 12.44 13.93
CA SER A 240 -0.33 13.07 12.67
C SER A 240 0.78 14.09 12.92
N TYR A 241 2.03 13.71 12.64
CA TYR A 241 3.14 14.66 12.58
C TYR A 241 3.34 15.16 11.13
N PRO A 242 3.71 16.45 10.96
CA PRO A 242 4.00 17.01 9.64
C PRO A 242 5.09 16.20 8.92
N VAL A 243 4.90 15.99 7.61
CA VAL A 243 5.87 15.29 6.77
C VAL A 243 7.11 16.18 6.59
N SER A 244 8.27 15.67 6.99
CA SER A 244 9.57 16.24 6.63
C SER A 244 9.85 15.94 5.16
N PHE A 245 9.53 16.90 4.28
CA PHE A 245 9.72 16.77 2.84
C PHE A 245 11.17 17.07 2.44
N VAL A 246 11.74 16.28 1.53
CA VAL A 246 12.94 16.65 0.78
C VAL A 246 12.58 16.69 -0.69
N GLY A 247 12.95 17.80 -1.32
CA GLY A 247 12.60 18.14 -2.70
C GLY A 247 13.03 17.06 -3.68
N TYR A 248 12.07 16.31 -4.21
CA TYR A 248 12.23 15.68 -5.50
C TYR A 248 11.79 16.68 -6.58
N PRO A 249 12.52 16.78 -7.70
CA PRO A 249 12.10 17.62 -8.82
C PRO A 249 10.82 17.02 -9.42
N CYS A 250 9.69 17.69 -9.20
CA CYS A 250 8.40 17.33 -9.79
C CYS A 250 7.72 18.62 -10.25
N THR A 251 7.39 18.68 -11.54
CA THR A 251 6.69 19.81 -12.16
C THR A 251 5.19 19.57 -12.27
N LEU A 252 4.71 18.37 -11.95
CA LEU A 252 3.31 18.00 -12.01
C LEU A 252 2.50 18.83 -11.00
N GLN A 253 1.38 19.36 -11.47
CA GLN A 253 0.46 20.19 -10.69
C GLN A 253 -0.97 19.81 -11.04
N ILE A 254 -1.65 19.11 -10.12
CA ILE A 254 -3.04 18.71 -10.29
C ILE A 254 -3.92 19.82 -9.71
N LYS A 255 -4.79 20.41 -10.53
CA LYS A 255 -5.68 21.49 -10.09
C LYS A 255 -6.97 20.89 -9.57
N VAL A 256 -7.32 21.22 -8.33
CA VAL A 256 -8.57 20.77 -7.70
C VAL A 256 -9.28 21.93 -7.03
N LYS A 257 -10.61 21.86 -6.99
CA LYS A 257 -11.44 22.75 -6.20
C LYS A 257 -11.84 22.04 -4.93
N ILE A 258 -11.38 22.51 -3.79
CA ILE A 258 -11.78 21.97 -2.49
C ILE A 258 -12.98 22.74 -1.94
N VAL A 259 -13.86 22.00 -1.29
CA VAL A 259 -15.02 22.53 -0.59
C VAL A 259 -14.82 22.28 0.90
N VAL A 260 -14.74 23.36 1.67
CA VAL A 260 -14.30 23.34 3.08
C VAL A 260 -15.44 23.83 3.97
N ARG A 261 -15.59 23.20 5.13
CA ARG A 261 -16.47 23.70 6.20
C ARG A 261 -15.73 24.76 7.01
N LYS A 262 -16.27 25.98 7.11
CA LYS A 262 -15.62 27.11 7.81
C LYS A 262 -15.43 26.79 9.30
N SER A 263 -16.48 26.31 9.95
CA SER A 263 -16.55 26.11 11.41
C SER A 263 -15.43 25.23 12.01
N ASN A 264 -14.91 24.26 11.26
CA ASN A 264 -13.86 23.36 11.74
C ASN A 264 -12.71 23.16 10.74
N ARG A 265 -12.66 23.96 9.66
CA ARG A 265 -11.68 23.88 8.57
C ARG A 265 -11.53 22.47 7.97
N LYS A 266 -12.59 21.65 7.99
CA LYS A 266 -12.58 20.30 7.43
C LYS A 266 -12.94 20.33 5.95
N ILE A 267 -12.16 19.63 5.11
CA ILE A 267 -12.53 19.40 3.71
C ILE A 267 -13.73 18.47 3.69
N LEU A 268 -14.75 18.83 2.92
CA LEU A 268 -15.95 18.03 2.71
C LEU A 268 -15.77 17.12 1.51
N TYR A 269 -15.31 17.72 0.41
CA TYR A 269 -14.90 17.05 -0.80
C TYR A 269 -13.98 17.95 -1.62
N ALA A 270 -13.31 17.35 -2.59
CA ALA A 270 -12.59 18.01 -3.67
C ALA A 270 -13.22 17.62 -5.01
N GLU A 271 -13.20 18.55 -5.96
CA GLU A 271 -13.60 18.35 -7.34
C GLU A 271 -12.35 18.48 -8.22
N GLY A 272 -12.08 17.48 -9.07
CA GLY A 272 -10.91 17.46 -9.95
C GLY A 272 -11.19 16.65 -11.21
N ALA A 273 -10.31 16.76 -12.21
CA ALA A 273 -10.43 16.03 -13.47
C ALA A 273 -9.88 14.60 -13.33
N GLU A 274 -9.71 13.90 -14.46
CA GLU A 274 -9.19 12.53 -14.51
C GLU A 274 -7.78 12.40 -13.92
N ASP A 275 -6.95 13.44 -14.00
CA ASP A 275 -5.60 13.45 -13.43
C ASP A 275 -5.61 13.30 -11.89
N PHE A 276 -6.61 13.88 -11.22
CA PHE A 276 -6.82 13.72 -9.79
C PHE A 276 -7.32 12.33 -9.42
N ALA A 277 -8.25 11.77 -10.20
CA ALA A 277 -8.74 10.41 -9.99
C ALA A 277 -7.64 9.35 -10.26
N GLU A 278 -6.83 9.57 -11.30
CA GLU A 278 -5.66 8.79 -11.68
C GLU A 278 -4.61 8.79 -10.57
N PHE A 279 -4.28 9.98 -10.03
CA PHE A 279 -3.38 10.15 -8.89
C PHE A 279 -3.82 9.32 -7.69
N LEU A 280 -5.08 9.46 -7.27
CA LEU A 280 -5.60 8.78 -6.10
C LEU A 280 -5.66 7.27 -6.32
N SER A 281 -6.20 6.82 -7.46
CA SER A 281 -6.34 5.39 -7.75
C SER A 281 -4.98 4.70 -7.87
N GLY A 282 -3.97 5.40 -8.42
CA GLY A 282 -2.62 4.88 -8.53
C GLY A 282 -1.91 4.65 -7.18
N ILE A 283 -2.38 5.24 -6.07
CA ILE A 283 -1.88 4.89 -4.73
C ILE A 283 -2.04 3.39 -4.45
N LEU A 284 -3.11 2.77 -4.95
CA LEU A 284 -3.41 1.35 -4.74
C LEU A 284 -2.36 0.42 -5.36
N THR A 285 -1.58 0.89 -6.35
CA THR A 285 -0.57 0.06 -7.02
C THR A 285 0.80 0.16 -6.38
N LEU A 286 0.99 1.08 -5.42
CA LEU A 286 2.26 1.26 -4.74
C LEU A 286 2.51 0.13 -3.72
N PRO A 287 3.71 -0.46 -3.67
CA PRO A 287 4.07 -1.41 -2.63
C PRO A 287 4.29 -0.72 -1.28
N LEU A 288 3.88 -1.37 -0.18
CA LEU A 288 3.96 -0.80 1.18
C LEU A 288 5.38 -0.35 1.56
N GLY A 289 6.40 -1.18 1.32
CA GLY A 289 7.80 -0.84 1.59
C GLY A 289 8.29 0.34 0.75
N GLY A 290 7.79 0.48 -0.47
CA GLY A 290 8.07 1.61 -1.33
C GLY A 290 7.52 2.91 -0.73
N VAL A 291 6.30 2.86 -0.19
CA VAL A 291 5.69 4.00 0.52
C VAL A 291 6.44 4.34 1.80
N VAL A 292 6.80 3.34 2.61
CA VAL A 292 7.60 3.55 3.84
C VAL A 292 8.94 4.20 3.51
N ARG A 293 9.64 3.74 2.47
CA ARG A 293 10.87 4.35 1.96
C ARG A 293 10.66 5.81 1.53
N LEU A 294 9.61 6.09 0.74
CA LEU A 294 9.29 7.45 0.31
C LEU A 294 9.04 8.38 1.51
N LEU A 295 8.41 7.85 2.56
CA LEU A 295 8.17 8.55 3.82
C LEU A 295 9.35 8.45 4.80
N ARG A 296 10.52 7.98 4.34
CA ARG A 296 11.79 7.87 5.07
C ARG A 296 11.69 7.08 6.37
N ALA A 297 10.86 6.05 6.39
CA ALA A 297 10.53 5.27 7.58
C ALA A 297 9.99 6.11 8.76
N TYR A 298 9.29 7.20 8.44
CA TYR A 298 8.45 7.99 9.34
C TYR A 298 7.01 8.03 8.82
N SER A 299 6.53 6.88 8.33
CA SER A 299 5.20 6.75 7.75
C SER A 299 4.11 6.89 8.82
N SER A 300 4.41 6.59 10.08
CA SER A 300 3.44 6.52 11.18
C SER A 300 2.38 5.42 10.97
N ILE A 301 2.68 4.42 10.13
CA ILE A 301 1.83 3.27 9.86
C ILE A 301 2.19 2.16 10.85
N GLY A 302 1.52 2.16 11.99
CA GLY A 302 1.71 1.17 13.06
C GLY A 302 3.18 0.89 13.38
N CYS A 303 3.61 -0.35 13.16
CA CYS A 303 4.96 -0.86 13.41
C CYS A 303 5.80 -1.05 12.14
N VAL A 304 5.27 -0.72 10.96
CA VAL A 304 5.93 -1.05 9.68
C VAL A 304 7.25 -0.30 9.49
N ASP A 305 7.35 0.92 10.03
CA ASP A 305 8.60 1.70 10.01
C ASP A 305 9.75 0.95 10.71
N ASN A 306 9.47 0.29 11.84
CA ASN A 306 10.48 -0.49 12.56
C ASN A 306 10.91 -1.73 11.78
N LEU A 307 9.96 -2.43 11.17
CA LEU A 307 10.25 -3.59 10.31
C LEU A 307 11.18 -3.18 9.15
N TYR A 308 10.85 -2.10 8.45
CA TYR A 308 11.66 -1.57 7.35
C TYR A 308 13.07 -1.18 7.83
N ASN A 309 13.16 -0.39 8.90
CA ASN A 309 14.44 0.09 9.44
C ASN A 309 15.34 -1.06 9.90
N SER A 310 14.74 -2.09 10.52
CA SER A 310 15.50 -3.27 10.89
C SER A 310 16.10 -3.95 9.67
N ILE A 311 15.34 -4.16 8.60
CA ILE A 311 15.83 -4.77 7.35
C ILE A 311 16.94 -3.92 6.73
N ASP A 312 16.80 -2.59 6.71
CA ASP A 312 17.81 -1.67 6.16
C ASP A 312 19.18 -1.82 6.83
N GLY A 313 19.18 -1.95 8.16
CA GLY A 313 20.38 -2.12 8.98
C GLY A 313 21.04 -3.52 8.94
N LEU A 314 20.44 -4.51 8.28
CA LEU A 314 21.00 -5.86 8.21
C LEU A 314 22.10 -6.00 7.15
N ILE A 315 23.13 -6.78 7.45
CA ILE A 315 24.23 -7.07 6.51
C ILE A 315 23.73 -8.05 5.42
N GLU A 316 23.84 -7.65 4.15
CA GLU A 316 23.35 -8.40 2.99
C GLU A 316 23.91 -9.84 2.96
N GLU A 317 25.23 -9.97 2.99
CA GLU A 317 25.94 -11.22 2.76
C GLU A 317 25.68 -12.26 3.85
N LYS A 318 25.27 -11.80 5.04
CA LYS A 318 25.04 -12.64 6.21
C LYS A 318 23.63 -13.24 6.22
N PHE A 319 22.62 -12.45 5.87
CA PHE A 319 21.23 -12.82 6.12
C PHE A 319 20.42 -13.14 4.86
N PHE A 320 20.72 -12.50 3.72
CA PHE A 320 19.89 -12.59 2.51
C PHE A 320 20.47 -13.58 1.50
N VAL A 321 19.59 -14.22 0.73
CA VAL A 321 19.99 -15.14 -0.36
C VAL A 321 20.86 -14.40 -1.37
N SER A 322 20.41 -13.23 -1.81
CA SER A 322 21.17 -12.30 -2.66
C SER A 322 21.01 -10.84 -2.22
N LYS A 323 21.86 -9.97 -2.78
CA LYS A 323 21.73 -8.51 -2.61
C LYS A 323 20.40 -8.01 -3.19
N GLU A 324 19.98 -8.60 -4.30
CA GLU A 324 18.73 -8.30 -4.99
C GLU A 324 17.52 -8.59 -4.11
N ASP A 325 17.59 -9.60 -3.23
CA ASP A 325 16.49 -9.95 -2.32
C ASP A 325 16.29 -8.92 -1.22
N LYS A 326 17.37 -8.40 -0.61
CA LYS A 326 17.28 -7.26 0.30
C LYS A 326 16.76 -6.02 -0.44
N CYS A 327 17.30 -5.75 -1.63
CA CYS A 327 16.86 -4.63 -2.47
C CYS A 327 15.36 -4.72 -2.80
N ARG A 328 14.81 -5.91 -3.02
CA ARG A 328 13.38 -6.10 -3.32
C ARG A 328 12.47 -5.74 -2.14
N LEU A 329 12.96 -5.81 -0.91
CA LEU A 329 12.22 -5.44 0.30
C LEU A 329 12.31 -3.94 0.60
N LEU A 330 13.49 -3.33 0.38
CA LEU A 330 13.74 -1.91 0.66
C LEU A 330 13.31 -1.00 -0.49
N TYR A 331 13.47 -1.49 -1.72
CA TYR A 331 13.14 -0.79 -2.97
C TYR A 331 12.15 -1.62 -3.80
N PRO A 332 10.99 -2.02 -3.23
CA PRO A 332 10.01 -2.78 -3.99
C PRO A 332 9.51 -1.92 -5.15
N ASN A 333 9.46 -2.53 -6.32
CA ASN A 333 9.01 -1.89 -7.54
C ASN A 333 7.50 -2.03 -7.70
N VAL A 334 6.88 -1.15 -8.48
CA VAL A 334 5.53 -1.38 -8.99
C VAL A 334 5.61 -2.46 -10.09
N ALA A 335 4.62 -3.34 -10.19
CA ALA A 335 4.57 -4.31 -11.28
C ALA A 335 4.57 -3.61 -12.66
N GLN A 336 5.16 -4.27 -13.66
CA GLN A 336 5.29 -3.69 -15.01
C GLN A 336 3.92 -3.25 -15.54
N HIS A 337 3.81 -2.00 -16.00
CA HIS A 337 2.59 -1.35 -16.50
C HIS A 337 1.53 -1.01 -15.43
N PHE A 338 1.74 -1.31 -14.14
CA PHE A 338 0.79 -0.98 -13.06
C PHE A 338 0.99 0.43 -12.49
N GLN A 339 1.94 1.23 -12.97
CA GLN A 339 2.11 2.60 -12.52
C GLN A 339 1.59 3.58 -13.57
N SER A 340 0.81 4.57 -13.14
CA SER A 340 0.40 5.69 -13.99
C SER A 340 1.54 6.69 -14.18
N ASN A 341 1.54 7.45 -15.27
CA ASN A 341 2.55 8.50 -15.47
C ASN A 341 2.49 9.58 -14.38
N ILE A 342 1.30 9.85 -13.84
CA ILE A 342 1.10 10.75 -12.71
C ILE A 342 1.79 10.20 -11.45
N CYS A 343 1.55 8.93 -11.10
CA CYS A 343 2.22 8.33 -9.95
C CYS A 343 3.73 8.19 -10.15
N LYS A 344 4.22 7.95 -11.38
CA LYS A 344 5.66 7.94 -11.68
C LYS A 344 6.32 9.28 -11.39
N GLN A 345 5.66 10.38 -11.74
CA GLN A 345 6.16 11.74 -11.51
C GLN A 345 6.00 12.18 -10.05
N MET A 346 4.90 11.80 -9.40
CA MET A 346 4.61 12.17 -8.01
C MET A 346 5.42 11.34 -7.02
N PHE A 347 5.58 10.04 -7.29
CA PHE A 347 6.16 9.06 -6.39
C PHE A 347 7.29 8.30 -7.13
N PRO A 348 8.57 8.61 -6.88
CA PRO A 348 9.71 7.98 -7.56
C PRO A 348 9.97 6.56 -7.04
N ILE A 349 9.03 5.66 -7.31
CA ILE A 349 9.15 4.21 -7.20
C ILE A 349 9.24 3.68 -8.62
N CYS A 350 10.25 2.85 -8.89
CA CYS A 350 10.48 2.30 -10.22
C CYS A 350 9.42 1.22 -10.56
N GLU A 351 9.12 1.07 -11.85
CA GLU A 351 8.45 -0.15 -12.32
C GLU A 351 9.48 -1.27 -12.50
N HIS A 352 9.06 -2.49 -12.21
CA HIS A 352 9.85 -3.67 -12.52
C HIS A 352 9.83 -3.88 -14.04
N THR A 353 10.99 -3.84 -14.68
CA THR A 353 11.14 -4.17 -16.10
C THR A 353 11.62 -5.60 -16.24
N SER A 354 10.77 -6.49 -16.75
CA SER A 354 11.17 -7.86 -17.08
C SER A 354 11.42 -8.02 -18.56
N THR A 355 12.53 -8.67 -18.89
CA THR A 355 12.77 -9.17 -20.25
C THR A 355 12.33 -10.62 -20.31
N PHE A 356 11.38 -10.91 -21.20
CA PHE A 356 10.86 -12.26 -21.40
C PHE A 356 11.45 -12.85 -22.66
N TYR A 357 11.72 -14.15 -22.64
CA TYR A 357 12.24 -14.90 -23.76
C TYR A 357 11.36 -16.15 -23.94
N CYS A 358 10.89 -16.43 -25.16
CA CYS A 358 10.20 -17.70 -25.43
C CYS A 358 11.16 -18.84 -25.78
N ASP A 359 12.35 -18.49 -26.24
CA ASP A 359 13.53 -19.35 -26.41
C ASP A 359 14.80 -18.49 -26.34
N GLU A 360 15.98 -19.07 -26.54
CA GLU A 360 17.28 -18.39 -26.47
C GLU A 360 17.40 -17.16 -27.41
N ASN A 361 16.58 -17.05 -28.45
CA ASN A 361 16.72 -16.05 -29.51
C ASN A 361 15.57 -15.04 -29.59
N HIS A 362 14.40 -15.34 -29.01
CA HIS A 362 13.20 -14.53 -29.18
C HIS A 362 12.81 -13.75 -27.93
N LYS A 363 13.26 -12.49 -27.87
CA LYS A 363 12.86 -11.52 -26.85
C LYS A 363 11.40 -11.07 -27.07
N MET A 364 10.58 -11.22 -26.05
CA MET A 364 9.18 -10.87 -26.02
C MET A 364 8.95 -9.47 -25.43
N LYS A 365 8.04 -8.70 -26.03
CA LYS A 365 7.59 -7.39 -25.56
C LYS A 365 6.27 -7.53 -24.80
N LEU A 366 6.27 -7.14 -23.53
CA LEU A 366 5.04 -7.13 -22.73
C LEU A 366 4.13 -5.96 -23.16
N VAL A 367 2.91 -6.28 -23.57
CA VAL A 367 1.90 -5.32 -24.00
C VAL A 367 1.36 -4.54 -22.81
N ASP A 368 1.30 -3.22 -22.94
CA ASP A 368 0.65 -2.35 -21.95
C ASP A 368 -0.88 -2.41 -22.14
N PRO A 369 -1.62 -2.94 -21.15
CA PRO A 369 -3.08 -3.04 -21.23
C PRO A 369 -3.82 -1.69 -21.16
N LYS A 370 -3.13 -0.60 -20.80
CA LYS A 370 -3.71 0.74 -20.77
C LYS A 370 -3.85 1.32 -22.17
N SER A 371 -3.34 0.68 -23.24
CA SER A 371 -3.26 1.25 -24.59
C SER A 371 -2.45 2.57 -24.61
N SER A 372 -2.46 3.35 -25.69
CA SER A 372 -1.67 4.59 -25.79
C SER A 372 -2.06 5.70 -24.77
N SER A 373 -3.05 5.47 -23.91
CA SER A 373 -3.31 6.37 -22.79
C SER A 373 -2.28 6.19 -21.69
N GLU A 374 -1.69 7.30 -21.26
CA GLU A 374 -0.68 7.38 -20.20
C GLU A 374 -1.18 7.02 -18.78
N GLY A 375 -2.41 6.49 -18.65
CA GLY A 375 -3.11 6.23 -17.39
C GLY A 375 -4.27 5.23 -17.49
N PHE A 376 -4.96 5.03 -16.37
CA PHE A 376 -6.11 4.14 -16.20
C PHE A 376 -7.44 4.78 -16.64
N PHE A 377 -7.56 6.09 -16.56
CA PHE A 377 -8.79 6.83 -16.83
C PHE A 377 -8.86 7.36 -18.27
N LYS A 378 -10.06 7.36 -18.87
CA LYS A 378 -10.27 7.88 -20.22
C LYS A 378 -10.13 9.40 -20.24
N VAL A 379 -9.20 9.87 -21.07
CA VAL A 379 -9.08 11.29 -21.41
C VAL A 379 -9.96 11.60 -22.62
N HIS A 380 -10.95 12.47 -22.43
CA HIS A 380 -11.83 12.91 -23.51
C HIS A 380 -11.35 14.24 -24.07
N ALA A 381 -11.09 14.31 -25.39
CA ALA A 381 -10.51 15.49 -26.03
C ALA A 381 -11.36 16.78 -25.92
N ASN A 382 -12.69 16.66 -25.75
CA ASN A 382 -13.60 17.80 -25.78
C ASN A 382 -14.07 18.26 -24.39
N LEU A 383 -14.14 17.35 -23.41
CA LEU A 383 -14.55 17.68 -22.03
C LEU A 383 -14.00 16.63 -21.05
N PRO A 384 -13.05 16.99 -20.17
CA PRO A 384 -12.52 16.06 -19.17
C PRO A 384 -13.63 15.57 -18.24
N ALA A 385 -13.55 14.30 -17.86
CA ALA A 385 -14.46 13.74 -16.88
C ALA A 385 -14.11 14.32 -15.51
N MET A 386 -15.08 14.94 -14.86
CA MET A 386 -14.90 15.49 -13.52
C MET A 386 -15.26 14.45 -12.46
N PHE A 387 -14.54 14.49 -11.35
CA PHE A 387 -14.69 13.60 -10.20
C PHE A 387 -14.87 14.41 -8.92
N ILE A 388 -15.75 13.93 -8.05
CA ILE A 388 -15.89 14.37 -6.67
C ILE A 388 -15.19 13.34 -5.78
N VAL A 389 -14.31 13.82 -4.91
CA VAL A 389 -13.55 13.00 -3.97
C VAL A 389 -13.84 13.47 -2.56
N THR A 390 -14.36 12.58 -1.71
CA THR A 390 -14.63 12.92 -0.30
C THR A 390 -13.34 13.02 0.52
N ASP A 391 -13.44 13.56 1.73
CA ASP A 391 -12.30 13.69 2.65
C ASP A 391 -11.62 12.35 3.00
N ASP A 392 -12.40 11.26 3.00
CA ASP A 392 -11.95 9.87 3.13
C ASP A 392 -11.66 9.19 1.77
N LEU A 393 -11.38 9.96 0.74
CA LEU A 393 -10.91 9.51 -0.59
C LEU A 393 -11.88 8.64 -1.40
N VAL A 394 -13.19 8.71 -1.15
CA VAL A 394 -14.17 8.07 -2.04
C VAL A 394 -14.21 8.83 -3.35
N VAL A 395 -13.73 8.20 -4.43
CA VAL A 395 -13.73 8.76 -5.79
C VAL A 395 -15.05 8.41 -6.48
N ALA A 396 -15.78 9.43 -6.93
CA ALA A 396 -17.02 9.26 -7.67
C ALA A 396 -17.10 10.26 -8.85
N PRO A 397 -17.75 9.90 -9.97
CA PRO A 397 -18.01 10.86 -11.04
C PRO A 397 -18.79 12.07 -10.54
N ALA A 398 -18.38 13.26 -10.96
CA ALA A 398 -19.06 14.50 -10.63
C ALA A 398 -20.37 14.58 -11.41
N SER A 399 -21.46 14.79 -10.68
CA SER A 399 -22.79 15.03 -11.23
C SER A 399 -23.59 15.87 -10.25
N LEU A 400 -24.66 16.49 -10.75
CA LEU A 400 -25.64 17.19 -9.93
C LEU A 400 -26.17 16.30 -8.80
N MET A 401 -26.38 15.02 -9.11
CA MET A 401 -26.90 14.03 -8.16
C MET A 401 -25.87 13.64 -7.10
N SER A 402 -24.60 13.45 -7.47
CA SER A 402 -23.55 13.12 -6.50
C SER A 402 -23.25 14.30 -5.57
N GLY A 403 -23.27 15.54 -6.09
CA GLY A 403 -23.17 16.76 -5.27
C GLY A 403 -24.33 16.90 -4.28
N TYR A 404 -25.59 16.77 -4.76
CA TYR A 404 -26.77 16.85 -3.92
C TYR A 404 -26.81 15.76 -2.83
N ALA A 405 -26.53 14.50 -3.21
CA ALA A 405 -26.49 13.38 -2.27
C ALA A 405 -25.46 13.61 -1.16
N LEU A 406 -24.31 14.19 -1.50
CA LEU A 406 -23.25 14.52 -0.55
C LEU A 406 -23.67 15.64 0.42
N VAL A 407 -24.28 16.72 -0.08
CA VAL A 407 -24.82 17.80 0.77
C VAL A 407 -25.87 17.27 1.73
N LYS A 408 -26.82 16.46 1.24
CA LYS A 408 -27.86 15.82 2.05
C LYS A 408 -27.27 14.91 3.13
N ARG A 409 -26.27 14.10 2.78
CA ARG A 409 -25.58 13.18 3.70
C ARG A 409 -24.87 13.93 4.82
N LEU A 410 -24.20 15.03 4.49
CA LEU A 410 -23.37 15.76 5.44
C LEU A 410 -24.15 16.73 6.35
N LYS A 411 -25.45 16.98 6.07
CA LYS A 411 -26.34 17.87 6.85
C LYS A 411 -25.73 19.26 7.11
N ILE A 412 -25.11 19.86 6.10
CA ILE A 412 -24.34 21.11 6.26
C ILE A 412 -25.17 22.32 5.87
N SER A 413 -25.06 23.38 6.66
CA SER A 413 -25.57 24.70 6.27
C SER A 413 -24.73 25.25 5.13
N LEU A 414 -25.37 25.59 4.01
CA LEU A 414 -24.70 26.17 2.83
C LEU A 414 -23.94 27.47 3.14
N ARG A 415 -24.26 28.14 4.26
CA ARG A 415 -23.56 29.35 4.73
C ARG A 415 -22.20 29.05 5.39
N ASP A 416 -22.01 27.81 5.86
CA ASP A 416 -20.80 27.30 6.52
C ASP A 416 -19.82 26.64 5.53
N VAL A 417 -20.03 26.83 4.23
CA VAL A 417 -19.22 26.22 3.16
C VAL A 417 -18.46 27.28 2.38
N ILE A 418 -17.22 26.98 2.00
CA ILE A 418 -16.41 27.79 1.09
C ILE A 418 -15.75 26.91 0.04
N GLU A 419 -15.62 27.45 -1.16
CA GLU A 419 -14.86 26.84 -2.24
C GLU A 419 -13.49 27.51 -2.36
N LYS A 420 -12.47 26.72 -2.67
CA LYS A 420 -11.11 27.22 -2.95
C LYS A 420 -10.45 26.37 -4.01
N ASN A 421 -9.89 27.01 -5.03
CA ASN A 421 -9.02 26.33 -5.97
C ASN A 421 -7.64 26.15 -5.34
N VAL A 422 -7.12 24.93 -5.37
CA VAL A 422 -5.78 24.59 -4.89
C VAL A 422 -5.06 23.73 -5.91
N THR A 423 -3.74 23.69 -5.79
CA THR A 423 -2.89 22.85 -6.62
C THR A 423 -2.27 21.78 -5.73
N ILE A 424 -2.39 20.52 -6.15
CA ILE A 424 -1.70 19.38 -5.55
C ILE A 424 -0.40 19.19 -6.33
N GLY A 425 0.72 19.57 -5.71
CA GLY A 425 2.05 19.19 -6.16
C GLY A 425 2.57 18.02 -5.32
N ILE A 426 3.87 17.78 -5.42
CA ILE A 426 4.52 16.66 -4.73
C ILE A 426 4.36 16.70 -3.20
N LYS A 427 4.41 17.88 -2.58
CA LYS A 427 4.26 18.04 -1.13
C LYS A 427 2.86 17.59 -0.69
N GLU A 428 1.84 18.09 -1.37
CA GLU A 428 0.45 17.73 -1.13
C GLU A 428 0.19 16.25 -1.44
N GLY A 429 0.78 15.73 -2.52
CA GLY A 429 0.67 14.32 -2.91
C GLY A 429 1.20 13.36 -1.85
N PHE A 430 2.37 13.65 -1.26
CA PHE A 430 2.92 12.90 -0.13
C PHE A 430 2.06 13.05 1.14
N GLY A 431 1.53 14.25 1.38
CA GLY A 431 0.60 14.50 2.48
C GLY A 431 -0.65 13.63 2.37
N ILE A 432 -1.27 13.57 1.19
CA ILE A 432 -2.42 12.72 0.90
C ILE A 432 -2.06 11.24 1.02
N LEU A 433 -0.92 10.81 0.46
CA LEU A 433 -0.46 9.41 0.55
C LEU A 433 -0.32 8.97 2.02
N LYS A 434 0.41 9.73 2.83
CA LYS A 434 0.57 9.43 4.27
C LYS A 434 -0.78 9.43 4.99
N ALA A 435 -1.61 10.45 4.74
CA ALA A 435 -2.90 10.59 5.39
C ALA A 435 -3.89 9.49 4.97
N SER A 436 -3.78 8.96 3.74
CA SER A 436 -4.60 7.84 3.26
C SER A 436 -4.39 6.57 4.09
N LEU A 437 -3.19 6.38 4.66
CA LEU A 437 -2.84 5.19 5.44
C LEU A 437 -3.08 5.39 6.95
N THR A 438 -3.17 6.63 7.41
CA THR A 438 -3.15 6.98 8.85
C THR A 438 -4.40 7.70 9.33
N SER A 439 -5.28 8.17 8.44
CA SER A 439 -6.44 9.00 8.79
C SER A 439 -7.66 8.71 7.92
N ARG A 440 -8.86 8.90 8.50
CA ARG A 440 -10.16 8.91 7.78
C ARG A 440 -10.54 10.31 7.27
N SER A 441 -9.62 11.25 7.31
CA SER A 441 -9.78 12.64 6.86
C SER A 441 -8.53 13.01 6.08
N ALA A 442 -8.26 12.22 5.05
CA ALA A 442 -7.01 12.21 4.33
C ALA A 442 -6.78 13.50 3.52
N LEU A 443 -7.82 14.06 2.90
CA LEU A 443 -7.67 15.36 2.23
C LEU A 443 -7.40 16.47 3.25
N THR A 444 -8.17 16.52 4.34
CA THR A 444 -8.01 17.53 5.39
C THR A 444 -6.61 17.49 6.00
N ASN A 445 -6.11 16.29 6.35
CA ASN A 445 -4.80 16.13 6.95
C ASN A 445 -3.66 16.29 5.93
N GLY A 446 -3.84 15.77 4.71
CA GLY A 446 -2.84 15.84 3.64
C GLY A 446 -2.66 17.25 3.07
N LEU A 447 -3.70 18.07 3.10
CA LEU A 447 -3.73 19.45 2.59
C LEU A 447 -3.77 20.49 3.71
N TRP A 448 -3.48 20.11 4.96
CA TRP A 448 -3.73 20.97 6.13
C TRP A 448 -3.03 22.34 6.02
N HIS A 449 -1.84 22.42 5.42
CA HIS A 449 -1.10 23.69 5.28
C HIS A 449 -1.79 24.67 4.33
N LEU A 450 -2.59 24.17 3.38
CA LEU A 450 -3.42 25.01 2.51
C LEU A 450 -4.68 25.51 3.22
N LEU A 451 -5.05 24.84 4.32
CA LEU A 451 -6.16 25.18 5.23
C LEU A 451 -5.76 26.20 6.32
N ALA A 452 -4.46 26.31 6.63
CA ALA A 452 -3.96 27.25 7.64
C ALA A 452 -4.12 28.72 7.23
N ASN A 453 -4.04 29.03 5.92
CA ASN A 453 -4.10 30.38 5.37
C ASN A 453 -5.53 30.88 5.05
N PHE A 454 -6.57 30.30 5.66
CA PHE A 454 -7.94 30.80 5.51
C PHE A 454 -8.18 31.99 6.44
N ASN A 455 -7.73 33.18 6.00
CA ASN A 455 -8.15 34.47 6.56
C ASN A 455 -9.27 35.05 5.67
N GLU A 456 -10.24 35.74 6.29
CA GLU A 456 -11.54 36.14 5.72
C GLU A 456 -11.51 37.16 4.56
N GLU A 457 -10.36 37.54 4.01
CA GLU A 457 -10.28 38.72 3.14
C GLU A 457 -10.10 38.44 1.64
N ASN A 458 -9.93 37.19 1.18
CA ASN A 458 -9.73 36.91 -0.24
C ASN A 458 -10.91 36.15 -0.88
N GLY A 459 -11.86 36.92 -1.42
CA GLY A 459 -12.70 36.52 -2.57
C GLY A 459 -13.49 35.22 -2.42
N PHE A 460 -14.48 35.19 -1.52
CA PHE A 460 -15.40 34.07 -1.41
C PHE A 460 -16.33 33.98 -2.62
N VAL A 461 -16.31 32.84 -3.32
CA VAL A 461 -17.34 32.49 -4.30
C VAL A 461 -18.30 31.50 -3.64
N ILE A 462 -19.55 31.92 -3.49
CA ILE A 462 -20.65 31.04 -3.12
C ILE A 462 -20.79 29.97 -4.22
N PRO A 463 -20.86 28.66 -3.89
CA PRO A 463 -21.06 27.59 -4.85
C PRO A 463 -22.14 27.93 -5.87
N VAL A 464 -21.92 27.65 -7.16
CA VAL A 464 -22.88 27.99 -8.24
C VAL A 464 -24.29 27.46 -7.96
N TRP A 465 -24.38 26.30 -7.30
CA TRP A 465 -25.62 25.66 -6.86
C TRP A 465 -26.41 26.44 -5.79
N CYS A 466 -25.72 27.23 -4.96
CA CYS A 466 -26.38 28.12 -4.00
C CYS A 466 -26.99 29.36 -4.67
N LYS A 467 -26.51 29.75 -5.86
CA LYS A 467 -27.08 30.86 -6.63
C LYS A 467 -28.39 30.49 -7.33
N LEU A 468 -28.70 29.20 -7.45
CA LEU A 468 -29.92 28.70 -8.10
C LEU A 468 -31.13 28.63 -7.15
N ASN A 469 -30.95 28.88 -5.85
CA ASN A 469 -32.00 28.83 -4.81
C ASN A 469 -32.05 30.10 -3.93
N MET A 470 -31.65 31.26 -4.46
CA MET A 470 -31.94 32.57 -3.83
C MET A 470 -33.02 33.31 -4.60
#